data_AF-A0A178AU40-F1
#
_entry.id   AF-A0A178AU40-F1
#
_cell.length_a   1.000
_cell.length_b   1.000
_cell.length_c   1.000
_cell.angle_alpha   90.00
_cell.angle_beta   90.00
_cell.angle_gamma   90.00
#
_symmetry.space_group_name_H-M   'P 1'
#
loop_
_entity.id
_entity.type
_entity.pdbx_description
1 polymer ?
#
loop_
_entity_poly.entity_id
_entity_poly.type
_entity_poly.pdbx_seq_one_letter_code
_entity_poly.pdbx_strand_id
1 'polypeptide(L)'
;MRLPFLAALIATASAATPSCARRGQFDLSSPSAALALIEPPVQMDLMRCLAICRLHPGCGSFASTGKRLPTDLCFIFKAGVIFEGVLTVPTTNADDLLPVWFWEVSCSRSPVGV
;
A
#
# COMPACT_ATOMS: atom_id res chain seq x y z
N MET A 1 8.57 44.49 30.82
CA MET A 1 8.00 44.28 29.48
C MET A 1 8.79 43.19 28.77
N ARG A 2 8.09 42.16 28.28
CA ARG A 2 8.41 41.23 27.17
C ARG A 2 9.73 40.44 27.21
N LEU A 3 9.59 39.16 27.55
CA LEU A 3 9.99 37.96 26.80
C LEU A 3 9.24 36.77 27.48
N PRO A 4 8.90 35.64 26.82
CA PRO A 4 9.60 35.05 25.68
C PRO A 4 8.69 34.37 24.61
N PHE A 5 9.34 33.98 23.51
CA PHE A 5 9.10 32.73 22.76
C PHE A 5 7.64 32.35 22.43
N LEU A 6 7.17 32.80 21.27
CA LEU A 6 6.20 32.01 20.50
C LEU A 6 7.00 31.08 19.57
N ALA A 7 7.28 29.90 20.11
CA ALA A 7 7.67 28.73 19.33
C ALA A 7 6.57 28.46 18.30
N ALA A 8 6.85 28.76 17.02
CA ALA A 8 6.06 28.28 15.90
C ALA A 8 6.29 26.77 15.75
N LEU A 9 5.64 26.02 16.63
CA LEU A 9 5.32 24.60 16.47
C LEU A 9 4.27 24.51 15.37
N ILE A 10 4.66 24.31 14.10
CA ILE A 10 3.72 23.77 13.11
C ILE A 10 4.44 22.75 12.25
N ALA A 11 4.10 21.50 12.55
CA ALA A 11 4.16 20.33 11.70
C ALA A 11 5.52 20.07 11.03
N THR A 12 6.27 19.15 11.63
CA THR A 12 6.87 18.08 10.82
C THR A 12 5.72 17.35 10.12
N ALA A 13 5.21 17.94 9.05
CA ALA A 13 4.79 17.15 7.92
C ALA A 13 6.08 16.48 7.43
N SER A 14 6.44 15.38 8.09
CA SER A 14 6.80 14.19 7.36
C SER A 14 5.58 13.87 6.50
N ALA A 15 5.36 14.68 5.46
CA ALA A 15 4.77 14.24 4.24
C ALA A 15 5.64 13.05 3.90
N ALA A 16 5.19 11.87 4.33
CA ALA A 16 5.69 10.62 3.84
C ALA A 16 5.58 10.80 2.35
N THR A 17 6.70 11.16 1.72
CA THR A 17 6.79 11.19 0.28
C THR A 17 6.28 9.82 -0.11
N PRO A 18 5.19 9.75 -0.88
CA PRO A 18 4.58 8.47 -1.17
C PRO A 18 5.65 7.69 -1.93
N SER A 19 6.27 6.73 -1.27
CA SER A 19 7.16 5.80 -1.95
C SER A 19 6.25 5.00 -2.83
N CYS A 20 6.30 5.32 -4.13
CA CYS A 20 5.32 4.86 -5.10
C CYS A 20 5.23 3.33 -5.13
N ALA A 21 6.31 2.66 -4.72
CA ALA A 21 6.33 1.24 -4.42
C ALA A 21 6.94 1.03 -3.04
N ARG A 22 6.27 0.26 -2.17
CA ARG A 22 6.83 -0.25 -0.91
C ARG A 22 6.80 -1.76 -0.93
N ARG A 23 7.87 -2.40 -0.44
CA ARG A 23 7.86 -3.84 -0.18
C ARG A 23 7.36 -4.10 1.22
N GLY A 24 6.51 -5.10 1.35
CA GLY A 24 5.99 -5.56 2.63
C GLY A 24 5.66 -7.04 2.57
N GLN A 25 5.11 -7.50 3.68
CA GLN A 25 4.54 -8.82 3.83
C GLN A 25 3.04 -8.66 4.11
N PHE A 26 2.21 -9.43 3.42
CA PHE A 26 0.77 -9.43 3.64
C PHE A 26 0.36 -10.71 4.33
N ASP A 27 -0.35 -10.57 5.45
CA ASP A 27 -0.93 -11.68 6.20
C ASP A 27 -2.39 -11.86 5.78
N LEU A 28 -2.68 -12.95 5.07
CA LEU A 28 -4.04 -13.33 4.67
C LEU A 28 -4.93 -13.72 5.86
N SER A 29 -4.31 -14.15 6.96
CA SER A 29 -5.02 -14.61 8.17
C SER A 29 -5.38 -13.45 9.11
N SER A 30 -4.84 -12.25 8.86
CA SER A 30 -5.12 -11.07 9.67
C SER A 30 -6.51 -10.51 9.38
N PRO A 31 -7.40 -10.41 10.37
CA PRO A 31 -8.74 -9.85 10.16
C PRO A 31 -8.68 -8.37 9.77
N SER A 32 -7.70 -7.63 10.28
CA SER A 32 -7.46 -6.22 9.91
C SER A 32 -7.06 -6.09 8.44
N ALA A 33 -6.27 -7.04 7.93
CA ALA A 33 -5.86 -7.08 6.54
C ALA A 33 -7.03 -7.40 5.60
N ALA A 34 -7.89 -8.34 5.98
CA ALA A 34 -9.11 -8.66 5.25
C ALA A 34 -10.11 -7.48 5.18
N LEU A 35 -10.23 -6.70 6.26
CA LEU A 35 -11.13 -5.54 6.31
C LEU A 35 -10.65 -4.35 5.46
N ALA A 36 -9.33 -4.24 5.25
CA ALA A 36 -8.72 -3.22 4.43
C ALA A 36 -8.94 -3.44 2.92
N LEU A 37 -9.19 -4.68 2.52
CA LEU A 37 -9.46 -5.03 1.13
C LEU A 37 -10.87 -4.61 0.70
N ILE A 38 -10.98 -4.24 -0.57
CA ILE A 38 -12.27 -4.03 -1.23
C ILE A 38 -12.91 -5.38 -1.55
N GLU A 39 -12.09 -6.30 -2.09
CA GLU A 39 -12.49 -7.64 -2.50
C GLU A 39 -11.42 -8.66 -2.11
N PRO A 40 -11.75 -9.96 -2.07
CA PRO A 40 -10.77 -11.01 -1.87
C PRO A 40 -9.62 -10.92 -2.88
N PRO A 41 -8.40 -11.35 -2.51
CA PRO A 41 -7.27 -11.34 -3.43
C PRO A 41 -7.53 -12.23 -4.64
N VAL A 42 -7.16 -11.74 -5.81
CA VAL A 42 -7.44 -12.38 -7.11
C VAL A 42 -6.16 -12.55 -7.90
N GLN A 43 -6.06 -13.63 -8.67
CA GLN A 43 -4.89 -13.87 -9.51
C GLN A 43 -4.96 -13.06 -10.80
N MET A 44 -4.00 -12.15 -10.99
CA MET A 44 -3.85 -11.37 -12.20
C MET A 44 -2.50 -10.68 -12.24
N ASP A 45 -2.08 -10.25 -13.44
CA ASP A 45 -0.89 -9.43 -13.58
C ASP A 45 -1.05 -8.05 -12.91
N LEU A 46 0.09 -7.45 -12.61
CA LEU A 46 0.20 -6.13 -11.97
C LEU A 46 -0.56 -5.02 -12.72
N MET A 47 -0.52 -5.01 -14.06
CA MET A 47 -1.13 -3.94 -14.85
C MET A 47 -2.65 -4.02 -14.80
N ARG A 48 -3.19 -5.24 -14.82
CA ARG A 48 -4.61 -5.49 -14.62
C ARG A 48 -5.05 -5.11 -13.20
N CYS A 49 -4.23 -5.42 -12.20
CA CYS A 49 -4.49 -5.03 -10.80
C CYS A 49 -4.64 -3.50 -10.66
N LEU A 50 -3.70 -2.74 -11.24
CA LEU A 50 -3.78 -1.28 -11.28
C LEU A 50 -5.03 -0.78 -12.01
N ALA A 51 -5.35 -1.36 -13.17
CA ALA A 51 -6.48 -0.94 -13.98
C ALA A 51 -7.81 -1.10 -13.22
N ILE A 52 -8.00 -2.24 -12.55
CA ILE A 52 -9.20 -2.49 -11.74
C ILE A 52 -9.28 -1.50 -10.58
N CYS A 53 -8.18 -1.31 -9.83
CA CYS A 53 -8.15 -0.37 -8.73
C CYS A 53 -8.50 1.07 -9.18
N ARG A 54 -8.01 1.54 -10.34
CA ARG A 54 -8.38 2.86 -10.88
C ARG A 54 -9.86 3.00 -11.23
N LEU A 55 -10.51 1.91 -11.63
CA LEU A 55 -11.91 1.90 -12.02
C LEU A 55 -12.84 1.70 -10.81
N HIS A 56 -12.33 1.15 -9.71
CA HIS A 56 -13.14 0.86 -8.54
C HIS A 56 -13.38 2.12 -7.69
N PRO A 57 -14.64 2.55 -7.48
CA PRO A 57 -14.93 3.66 -6.58
C PRO A 57 -14.50 3.29 -5.16
N GLY A 58 -13.61 4.10 -4.58
CA GLY A 58 -13.07 3.86 -3.25
C GLY A 58 -11.76 3.07 -3.20
N CYS A 59 -11.12 2.76 -4.32
CA CYS A 59 -9.73 2.30 -4.28
C CYS A 59 -8.77 3.45 -3.93
N GLY A 60 -7.86 3.21 -2.99
CA GLY A 60 -6.75 4.13 -2.69
C GLY A 60 -5.37 3.58 -3.05
N SER A 61 -5.23 2.26 -3.02
CA SER A 61 -3.95 1.58 -3.23
C SER A 61 -4.17 0.12 -3.62
N PHE A 62 -3.12 -0.50 -4.14
CA PHE A 62 -3.12 -1.90 -4.51
C PHE A 62 -1.77 -2.53 -4.18
N ALA A 63 -1.74 -3.84 -3.97
CA ALA A 63 -0.52 -4.60 -3.85
C ALA A 63 -0.53 -5.82 -4.76
N SER A 64 0.68 -6.30 -5.09
CA SER A 64 0.87 -7.52 -5.86
C SER A 64 2.10 -8.27 -5.40
N THR A 65 2.11 -9.59 -5.51
CA THR A 65 3.31 -10.42 -5.33
C THR A 65 4.44 -10.07 -6.32
N GLY A 66 4.15 -9.28 -7.36
CA GLY A 66 5.15 -8.52 -8.10
C GLY A 66 6.02 -9.32 -9.07
N LYS A 67 5.63 -10.55 -9.44
CA LYS A 67 6.35 -11.34 -10.46
C LYS A 67 5.97 -10.93 -11.90
N ARG A 68 5.00 -10.01 -12.06
CA ARG A 68 4.35 -9.63 -13.34
C ARG A 68 3.79 -10.84 -14.09
N LEU A 69 3.31 -11.83 -13.34
CA LEU A 69 2.75 -13.08 -13.88
C LEU A 69 1.23 -13.08 -13.69
N PRO A 70 0.47 -13.80 -14.54
CA PRO A 70 -0.96 -13.98 -14.33
C PRO A 70 -1.28 -14.75 -13.03
N THR A 71 -0.30 -15.45 -12.46
CA THR A 71 -0.38 -16.14 -11.17
C THR A 71 -0.08 -15.24 -9.98
N ASP A 72 0.20 -13.94 -10.19
CA ASP A 72 0.40 -13.01 -9.09
C ASP A 72 -0.91 -12.76 -8.36
N LEU A 73 -0.85 -12.69 -7.04
CA LEU A 73 -1.98 -12.23 -6.25
C LEU A 73 -2.05 -10.72 -6.30
N CYS A 74 -3.22 -10.19 -6.64
CA CYS A 74 -3.57 -8.79 -6.60
C CYS A 74 -4.44 -8.52 -5.37
N PHE A 75 -4.07 -7.48 -4.63
CA PHE A 75 -4.74 -6.99 -3.44
C PHE A 75 -5.20 -5.57 -3.72
N ILE A 76 -6.49 -5.29 -3.58
CA ILE A 76 -7.06 -3.97 -3.84
C ILE A 76 -7.57 -3.39 -2.52
N PHE A 77 -7.03 -2.25 -2.10
CA PHE A 77 -7.30 -1.65 -0.81
C PHE A 77 -8.24 -0.46 -0.90
N LYS A 78 -9.07 -0.30 0.13
CA LYS A 78 -9.91 0.87 0.32
C LYS A 78 -9.06 2.14 0.46
N ALA A 79 -9.61 3.27 0.05
CA ALA A 79 -9.01 4.57 0.28
C ALA A 79 -8.82 4.85 1.78
N GLY A 80 -7.69 5.49 2.13
CA GLY A 80 -7.34 5.81 3.52
C GLY A 80 -6.70 4.67 4.31
N VAL A 81 -6.47 3.51 3.70
CA VAL A 81 -5.71 2.42 4.32
C VAL A 81 -4.24 2.83 4.47
N ILE A 82 -3.75 2.78 5.71
CA ILE A 82 -2.36 3.07 6.05
C ILE A 82 -1.53 1.81 5.85
N PHE A 83 -0.55 1.87 4.95
CA PHE A 83 0.37 0.78 4.61
C PHE A 83 0.91 0.04 5.84
N GLU A 84 1.41 0.77 6.84
CA GLU A 84 2.04 0.19 8.05
C GLU A 84 1.05 -0.55 8.96
N GLY A 85 -0.25 -0.26 8.83
CA GLY A 85 -1.29 -0.95 9.60
C GLY A 85 -1.77 -2.25 8.97
N VAL A 86 -1.40 -2.52 7.71
CA VAL A 86 -1.90 -3.66 6.92
C VAL A 86 -0.78 -4.55 6.39
N LEU A 87 0.37 -3.95 6.07
CA LEU A 87 1.55 -4.67 5.61
C LEU A 87 2.58 -4.70 6.72
N THR A 88 3.04 -5.90 7.04
CA THR A 88 4.15 -6.11 7.95
C THR A 88 5.46 -5.80 7.22
N VAL A 89 6.43 -5.26 7.96
CA VAL A 89 7.79 -5.08 7.45
C VAL A 89 8.35 -6.47 7.12
N PRO A 90 9.10 -6.66 6.02
CA PRO A 90 9.68 -7.95 5.71
C PRO A 90 10.53 -8.46 6.88
N THR A 91 10.02 -9.48 7.56
CA THR A 91 10.77 -10.21 8.59
C THR A 91 11.28 -11.52 7.99
N THR A 92 12.43 -11.99 8.45
CA THR A 92 13.10 -13.18 7.93
C THR A 92 12.42 -14.51 8.28
N ASN A 93 11.38 -14.51 9.13
CA ASN A 93 10.77 -15.72 9.69
C ASN A 93 9.24 -15.65 9.68
N ALA A 94 8.61 -15.81 8.53
CA ALA A 94 7.18 -16.07 8.48
C ALA A 94 6.81 -16.83 7.21
N ASP A 95 6.57 -18.13 7.35
CA ASP A 95 6.15 -19.01 6.25
C ASP A 95 4.74 -18.67 5.74
N ASP A 96 3.93 -17.97 6.53
CA ASP A 96 2.55 -17.59 6.20
C ASP A 96 2.41 -16.19 5.58
N LEU A 97 3.50 -15.43 5.49
CA LEU A 97 3.48 -14.06 4.98
C LEU A 97 3.81 -13.99 3.49
N LEU A 98 2.90 -13.40 2.71
CA LEU A 98 3.12 -13.21 1.28
C LEU A 98 3.98 -11.97 1.03
N PRO A 99 5.14 -12.09 0.36
CA PRO A 99 5.90 -10.93 -0.04
C PRO A 99 5.12 -10.18 -1.13
N VAL A 100 4.79 -8.92 -0.85
CA VAL A 100 4.06 -8.07 -1.77
C VAL A 100 4.75 -6.74 -1.94
N TRP A 101 4.52 -6.17 -3.10
CA TRP A 101 4.78 -4.78 -3.40
C TRP A 101 3.47 -4.02 -3.35
N PHE A 102 3.47 -2.85 -2.75
CA PHE A 102 2.32 -1.97 -2.58
C PHE A 102 2.54 -0.66 -3.31
N TRP A 103 1.49 -0.17 -3.95
CA TRP A 103 1.48 1.08 -4.70
C TRP A 103 0.23 1.90 -4.35
N GLU A 104 0.40 3.19 -4.09
CA GLU A 104 -0.72 4.12 -3.95
C GLU A 104 -1.19 4.60 -5.33
N VAL A 105 -2.51 4.68 -5.52
CA VAL A 105 -3.10 5.12 -6.80
C VAL A 105 -2.80 6.59 -7.09
N SER A 106 -2.66 7.39 -6.04
CA SER A 106 -2.27 8.81 -6.08
C SER A 106 -0.86 9.04 -6.64
N CYS A 107 -0.03 7.99 -6.72
CA CYS A 107 1.26 8.05 -7.39
C CYS A 107 1.04 8.11 -8.90
N SER A 108 1.02 9.32 -9.45
CA SER A 108 0.73 9.63 -10.86
C SER A 108 1.82 9.19 -11.86
N ARG A 109 2.74 8.27 -11.50
CA ARG A 109 3.59 7.57 -12.46
C ARG A 109 3.18 6.11 -12.57
N SER A 110 2.76 5.75 -13.79
CA SER A 110 2.58 4.38 -14.24
C SER A 110 3.69 3.46 -13.70
N PRO A 111 3.42 2.22 -13.26
CA PRO A 111 4.45 1.25 -12.85
C PRO A 111 5.35 0.78 -14.01
N VAL A 112 5.23 1.40 -15.19
CA VAL A 112 6.06 1.21 -16.38
C VAL A 112 7.19 2.24 -16.32
N GLY A 113 8.31 1.86 -15.72
CA GLY A 113 9.46 2.74 -15.57
C GLY A 113 10.64 2.08 -14.88
N VAL A 114 10.98 0.85 -15.29
CA VAL A 114 12.32 0.27 -15.17
C VAL A 114 12.62 -0.43 -16.48
#